data_AF-A0A8B8PFY1-F1
#
_entry.id   AF-A0A8B8PFY1-F1
#
_cell.length_a   1.000
_cell.length_b   1.000
_cell.length_c   1.000
_cell.angle_alpha   90.00
_cell.angle_beta   90.00
_cell.angle_gamma   90.00
#
_symmetry.space_group_name_H-M   'P 1'
#
loop_
_entity.id
_entity.type
_entity.pdbx_description
1 polymer ?
#
loop_
_entity_poly.entity_id
_entity_poly.type
_entity_poly.pdbx_seq_one_letter_code
_entity_poly.pdbx_strand_id
1 'polypeptide(L)'
;MAELVQDKESTESVAAAAAAASGSGNENEKLNAEAKQHSRIFVDVRSEEELLSVIAKEKDEGRLPPNVAAGMEELFHNYKNAVFQSGIPHPDEIVLSNMSVALDRIFLDVEDPFIFPPYHKAAREPFDYYMFGQNYIRPLIDFRNSYVGNIPIFDEIREKLQEGHNVVLISNHQTEADPAVIALLLEGTHSLIAENMTYVAGDRVVTDPLCKPFSLGRNLICVYSKKHMFDVPELVEMKRRSNTRSLKEMALLLRGGSHLLWIAPSGGRDRPNPLTGEWYPAPFDSAVVDNMRRLVEHSGVPGHLYPLALLCYDIMPPPRQVEKEIGERRVITFHGVGLSVGPEIKLNEVTSTCNDSEEAKEAYARALYESITAQYNILKSAIHDKKGLEASTAEVSFSQPWNDEN
;
A
#
# COMPACT_ATOMS: atom_id res chain seq x y z
N MET A 1 47.99 46.21 13.07
CA MET A 1 48.01 46.29 14.55
C MET A 1 47.08 45.17 15.02
N ALA A 2 47.59 43.97 15.28
CA ALA A 2 48.10 43.47 16.59
C ALA A 2 46.94 43.41 17.61
N GLU A 3 46.57 42.30 18.27
CA GLU A 3 47.19 41.01 18.67
C GLU A 3 46.09 39.91 18.60
N LEU A 4 46.28 38.62 18.28
CA LEU A 4 47.11 37.53 18.82
C LEU A 4 46.97 37.24 20.32
N VAL A 5 46.06 36.31 20.65
CA VAL A 5 46.21 35.40 21.79
C VAL A 5 46.02 33.97 21.27
N GLN A 6 47.07 33.16 21.48
CA GLN A 6 47.16 31.74 21.18
C GLN A 6 46.45 30.95 22.28
N ASP A 7 45.86 29.79 21.92
CA ASP A 7 45.88 28.63 22.81
C ASP A 7 46.47 27.44 22.06
N LYS A 8 47.52 26.88 22.66
CA LYS A 8 48.17 25.62 22.32
C LYS A 8 47.52 24.52 23.14
N GLU A 9 47.14 23.43 22.48
CA GLU A 9 47.07 22.02 22.91
C GLU A 9 46.02 21.33 22.04
N SER A 10 46.17 20.12 21.52
CA SER A 10 47.24 19.14 21.49
C SER A 10 46.84 18.15 20.37
N THR A 11 47.76 17.93 19.45
CA THR A 11 47.65 17.10 18.25
C THR A 11 47.79 15.61 18.58
N GLU A 12 47.04 15.11 19.56
CA GLU A 12 47.11 13.70 19.99
C GLU A 12 45.85 12.87 19.71
N SER A 13 44.72 13.48 19.30
CA SER A 13 43.48 12.71 19.09
C SER A 13 43.28 12.13 17.68
N VAL A 14 44.12 12.48 16.71
CA VAL A 14 43.93 12.05 15.31
C VAL A 14 44.82 10.85 14.95
N ALA A 15 45.84 10.54 15.76
CA ALA A 15 46.72 9.38 15.54
C ALA A 15 46.24 8.09 16.24
N ALA A 16 45.30 8.17 17.19
CA ALA A 16 44.75 7.01 17.89
C ALA A 16 43.62 6.29 17.11
N ALA A 17 43.03 6.92 16.11
CA ALA A 17 41.93 6.34 15.32
C ALA A 17 42.40 5.54 14.07
N ALA A 18 43.67 5.64 13.69
CA ALA A 18 44.21 4.99 12.49
C ALA A 18 45.10 3.77 12.76
N ALA A 19 45.35 3.43 14.03
CA ALA A 19 46.22 2.30 14.42
C ALA A 19 45.47 1.11 15.06
N ALA A 20 44.14 1.14 15.16
CA ALA A 20 43.33 0.01 15.61
C ALA A 20 42.93 -0.96 14.48
N ALA A 21 43.47 -0.75 13.27
CA ALA A 21 43.24 -1.58 12.09
C ALA A 21 44.46 -2.44 11.74
N SER A 22 45.00 -3.19 12.70
CA SER A 22 45.85 -4.34 12.41
C SER A 22 46.08 -5.20 13.65
N GLY A 23 45.50 -6.40 13.64
CA GLY A 23 45.95 -7.52 14.46
C GLY A 23 45.12 -7.85 15.70
N SER A 24 44.11 -8.70 15.53
CA SER A 24 44.06 -10.01 16.20
C SER A 24 42.77 -10.73 15.80
N GLY A 25 42.90 -11.74 14.94
CA GLY A 25 41.84 -12.71 14.70
C GLY A 25 41.50 -13.50 15.97
N ASN A 26 40.32 -14.12 15.96
CA ASN A 26 39.72 -15.03 16.94
C ASN A 26 38.70 -14.51 17.98
N GLU A 27 38.24 -13.26 17.92
CA GLU A 27 37.12 -12.83 18.80
C GLU A 27 35.83 -12.40 18.06
N ASN A 28 35.89 -12.14 16.75
CA ASN A 28 34.70 -11.84 15.93
C ASN A 28 33.96 -13.06 15.38
N GLU A 29 34.45 -14.29 15.61
CA GLU A 29 33.74 -15.53 15.22
C GLU A 29 32.80 -16.07 16.33
N LYS A 30 32.75 -15.44 17.51
CA LYS A 30 31.90 -15.88 18.63
C LYS A 30 30.70 -14.97 18.94
N LEU A 31 30.53 -13.87 18.21
CA LEU A 31 29.41 -12.93 18.38
C LEU A 31 28.33 -13.03 17.30
N ASN A 32 28.40 -14.05 16.43
CA ASN A 32 27.50 -14.23 15.30
C ASN A 32 26.79 -15.60 15.28
N ALA A 33 26.55 -16.18 16.46
CA ALA A 33 25.90 -17.48 16.62
C ALA A 33 24.78 -17.42 17.67
N GLU A 34 23.80 -16.53 17.49
CA GLU A 34 22.47 -16.66 18.08
C GLU A 34 21.47 -15.70 17.39
N ALA A 35 21.54 -15.56 16.06
CA ALA A 35 20.32 -15.22 15.33
C ALA A 35 19.37 -16.40 15.55
N LYS A 36 18.37 -16.26 16.42
CA LYS A 36 17.32 -17.27 16.58
C LYS A 36 16.79 -17.59 15.18
N GLN A 37 17.14 -18.76 14.68
CA GLN A 37 16.65 -19.21 13.39
C GLN A 37 15.13 -19.27 13.50
N HIS A 38 14.43 -18.45 12.72
CA HIS A 38 12.97 -18.38 12.73
C HIS A 38 12.41 -19.80 12.60
N SER A 39 11.58 -20.17 13.58
CA SER A 39 10.99 -21.50 13.64
C SER A 39 9.85 -21.56 12.64
N ARG A 40 10.02 -22.28 11.53
CA ARG A 40 9.05 -22.40 10.42
C ARG A 40 7.84 -23.30 10.75
N ILE A 41 7.37 -23.22 11.99
CA ILE A 41 6.37 -24.11 12.60
C ILE A 41 5.03 -24.08 11.87
N PHE A 42 4.66 -22.96 11.26
CA PHE A 42 3.41 -22.82 10.53
C PHE A 42 3.47 -23.45 9.13
N VAL A 43 4.66 -23.59 8.53
CA VAL A 43 4.83 -24.14 7.17
C VAL A 43 4.78 -25.66 7.14
N ASP A 44 5.11 -26.32 8.26
CA ASP A 44 5.11 -27.78 8.37
C ASP A 44 3.71 -28.37 8.63
N VAL A 45 2.73 -27.51 8.90
CA VAL A 45 1.33 -27.86 9.16
C VAL A 45 0.69 -28.57 7.96
N ARG A 46 -0.12 -29.60 8.25
CA ARG A 46 -0.83 -30.43 7.26
C ARG A 46 -2.35 -30.41 7.42
N SER A 47 -2.87 -29.74 8.44
CA SER A 47 -4.31 -29.61 8.67
C SER A 47 -4.69 -28.30 9.35
N GLU A 48 -5.96 -27.93 9.27
CA GLU A 48 -6.52 -26.79 10.00
C GLU A 48 -6.39 -26.95 11.52
N GLU A 49 -6.62 -28.15 12.06
CA GLU A 49 -6.48 -28.42 13.49
C GLU A 49 -5.05 -28.18 13.98
N GLU A 50 -4.06 -28.64 13.21
CA GLU A 50 -2.65 -28.37 13.48
C GLU A 50 -2.34 -26.87 13.41
N LEU A 51 -2.86 -26.15 12.41
CA LEU A 51 -2.64 -24.69 12.25
C LEU A 51 -3.12 -23.93 13.49
N LEU A 52 -4.36 -24.18 13.92
CA LEU A 52 -4.98 -23.52 15.07
C LEU A 52 -4.28 -23.93 16.38
N SER A 53 -3.86 -25.18 16.49
CA SER A 53 -3.10 -25.68 17.65
C SER A 53 -1.75 -24.98 17.78
N VAL A 54 -1.07 -24.68 16.67
CA VAL A 54 0.19 -23.92 16.68
C VAL A 54 -0.05 -22.49 17.20
N ILE A 55 -1.11 -21.80 16.76
CA ILE A 55 -1.46 -20.46 17.28
C ILE A 55 -1.65 -20.50 18.79
N ALA A 56 -2.45 -21.45 19.29
CA ALA A 56 -2.72 -21.60 20.71
C ALA A 56 -1.44 -21.88 21.52
N LYS A 57 -0.59 -22.78 21.02
CA LYS A 57 0.68 -23.12 21.64
C LYS A 57 1.62 -21.92 21.74
N GLU A 58 1.83 -21.19 20.65
CA GLU A 58 2.77 -20.06 20.63
C GLU A 58 2.27 -18.87 21.47
N LYS A 59 0.94 -18.74 21.61
CA LYS A 59 0.31 -17.82 22.56
C LYS A 59 0.59 -18.25 24.01
N ASP A 60 0.39 -19.52 24.34
CA ASP A 60 0.60 -20.05 25.69
C ASP A 60 2.09 -20.00 26.11
N GLU A 61 3.00 -20.18 25.15
CA GLU A 61 4.45 -20.01 25.33
C GLU A 61 4.89 -18.53 25.39
N GLY A 62 3.98 -17.59 25.18
CA GLY A 62 4.23 -16.14 25.25
C GLY A 62 5.03 -15.57 24.07
N ARG A 63 5.22 -16.34 23.00
CA ARG A 63 5.90 -15.91 21.76
C ARG A 63 4.97 -15.16 20.82
N LEU A 64 3.66 -15.36 20.96
CA LEU A 64 2.63 -14.67 20.19
C LEU A 64 1.72 -13.84 21.12
N PRO A 65 1.66 -12.50 20.98
CA PRO A 65 0.79 -11.67 21.80
C PRO A 65 -0.69 -12.08 21.67
N PRO A 66 -1.48 -12.08 22.77
CA PRO A 66 -2.86 -12.57 22.74
C PRO A 66 -3.77 -11.90 21.72
N ASN A 67 -3.58 -10.60 21.47
CA ASN A 67 -4.34 -9.85 20.46
C ASN A 67 -3.96 -10.26 19.04
N VAL A 68 -2.69 -10.56 18.77
CA VAL A 68 -2.23 -11.04 17.46
C VAL A 68 -2.73 -12.48 17.23
N ALA A 69 -2.66 -13.34 18.24
CA ALA A 69 -3.19 -14.71 18.17
C ALA A 69 -4.69 -14.72 17.82
N ALA A 70 -5.50 -13.92 18.53
CA ALA A 70 -6.92 -13.78 18.23
C ALA A 70 -7.17 -13.26 16.80
N GLY A 71 -6.36 -12.30 16.35
CA GLY A 71 -6.42 -11.78 14.99
C GLY A 71 -6.02 -12.80 13.91
N MET A 72 -5.06 -13.69 14.19
CA MET A 72 -4.69 -14.79 13.31
C MET A 72 -5.81 -15.82 13.16
N GLU A 73 -6.46 -16.21 14.26
CA GLU A 73 -7.62 -17.13 14.23
C GLU A 73 -8.79 -16.53 13.45
N GLU A 74 -9.12 -15.25 13.71
CA GLU A 74 -10.16 -14.55 12.98
C GLU A 74 -9.83 -14.45 11.48
N LEU A 75 -8.59 -14.07 11.15
CA LEU A 75 -8.12 -13.98 9.77
C LEU A 75 -8.27 -15.32 9.04
N PHE A 76 -7.86 -16.41 9.69
CA PHE A 76 -7.99 -17.77 9.15
C PHE A 76 -9.44 -18.11 8.82
N HIS A 77 -10.36 -17.93 9.78
CA HIS A 77 -11.76 -18.28 9.57
C HIS A 77 -12.43 -17.42 8.51
N ASN A 78 -12.17 -16.11 8.47
CA ASN A 78 -12.76 -15.22 7.48
C ASN A 78 -12.20 -15.48 6.07
N TYR A 79 -10.89 -15.72 5.96
CA TYR A 79 -10.27 -16.09 4.68
C TYR A 79 -10.80 -17.42 4.16
N LYS A 80 -10.84 -18.46 5.02
CA LYS A 80 -11.40 -19.76 4.68
C LYS A 80 -12.83 -19.62 4.15
N ASN A 81 -13.70 -18.93 4.89
CA ASN A 81 -15.08 -18.76 4.48
C ASN A 81 -15.21 -18.08 3.11
N ALA A 82 -14.43 -17.02 2.85
CA ALA A 82 -14.44 -16.32 1.58
C ALA A 82 -13.96 -17.20 0.41
N VAL A 83 -12.85 -17.93 0.58
CA VAL A 83 -12.33 -18.82 -0.46
C VAL A 83 -13.31 -19.96 -0.76
N PHE A 84 -13.98 -20.52 0.25
CA PHE A 84 -15.01 -21.54 0.03
C PHE A 84 -16.24 -20.98 -0.70
N GLN A 85 -16.67 -19.77 -0.37
CA GLN A 85 -17.80 -19.10 -1.03
C GLN A 85 -17.53 -18.79 -2.50
N SER A 86 -16.25 -18.65 -2.90
CA SER A 86 -15.87 -18.42 -4.30
C SER A 86 -16.23 -19.57 -5.25
N GLY A 87 -16.38 -20.79 -4.72
CA GLY A 87 -16.57 -21.99 -5.54
C GLY A 87 -15.33 -22.39 -6.36
N ILE A 88 -14.15 -21.85 -6.05
CA ILE A 88 -12.89 -22.26 -6.68
C ILE A 88 -12.62 -23.76 -6.42
N PRO A 89 -12.05 -24.51 -7.39
CA PRO A 89 -11.63 -25.89 -7.16
C PRO A 89 -10.58 -25.99 -6.05
N HIS A 90 -10.63 -27.07 -5.27
CA HIS A 90 -9.67 -27.35 -4.19
C HIS A 90 -9.51 -26.22 -3.15
N PRO A 91 -10.61 -25.67 -2.60
CA PRO A 91 -10.52 -24.53 -1.69
C PRO A 91 -9.75 -24.87 -0.40
N ASP A 92 -9.81 -26.11 0.08
CA ASP A 92 -9.03 -26.59 1.23
C ASP A 92 -7.52 -26.42 1.03
N GLU A 93 -7.01 -26.81 -0.15
CA GLU A 93 -5.58 -26.74 -0.48
C GLU A 93 -5.11 -25.28 -0.56
N ILE A 94 -5.93 -24.41 -1.17
CA ILE A 94 -5.65 -22.97 -1.28
C ILE A 94 -5.62 -22.32 0.10
N VAL A 95 -6.63 -22.58 0.93
CA VAL A 95 -6.71 -22.04 2.29
C VAL A 95 -5.52 -22.49 3.12
N LEU A 96 -5.23 -23.79 3.15
CA LEU A 96 -4.13 -24.32 3.95
C LEU A 96 -2.79 -23.75 3.49
N SER A 97 -2.52 -23.73 2.18
CA SER A 97 -1.28 -23.18 1.61
C SER A 97 -1.09 -21.70 1.95
N ASN A 98 -2.08 -20.87 1.62
CA ASN A 98 -1.96 -19.42 1.78
C ASN A 98 -1.93 -19.02 3.27
N MET A 99 -2.75 -19.65 4.12
CA MET A 99 -2.80 -19.32 5.54
C MET A 99 -1.56 -19.81 6.29
N SER A 100 -1.04 -21.00 5.97
CA SER A 100 0.20 -21.48 6.59
C SER A 100 1.36 -20.51 6.36
N VAL A 101 1.51 -20.03 5.13
CA VAL A 101 2.54 -19.02 4.79
C VAL A 101 2.22 -17.66 5.42
N ALA A 102 0.97 -17.21 5.39
CA ALA A 102 0.60 -15.92 5.97
C ALA A 102 0.89 -15.88 7.48
N LEU A 103 0.46 -16.90 8.23
CA LEU A 103 0.69 -16.97 9.67
C LEU A 103 2.17 -17.11 10.02
N ASP A 104 2.94 -17.88 9.24
CA ASP A 104 4.40 -17.95 9.37
C ASP A 104 5.07 -16.57 9.21
N ARG A 105 4.68 -15.82 8.17
CA ARG A 105 5.25 -14.48 7.90
C ARG A 105 4.83 -13.44 8.95
N ILE A 106 3.61 -13.52 9.46
CA ILE A 106 3.14 -12.67 10.56
C ILE A 106 3.94 -13.01 11.83
N PHE A 107 4.10 -14.29 12.14
CA PHE A 107 4.85 -14.73 13.31
C PHE A 107 6.32 -14.31 13.25
N LEU A 108 6.96 -14.43 12.08
CA LEU A 108 8.30 -13.91 11.85
C LEU A 108 8.41 -12.42 12.20
N ASP A 109 7.44 -11.61 11.78
CA ASP A 109 7.43 -10.17 12.08
C ASP A 109 7.11 -9.87 13.57
N VAL A 110 6.42 -10.77 14.27
CA VAL A 110 6.26 -10.67 15.73
C VAL A 110 7.59 -10.95 16.45
N GLU A 111 8.35 -11.93 15.97
CA GLU A 111 9.66 -12.29 16.54
C GLU A 111 10.73 -11.24 16.25
N ASP A 112 10.76 -10.72 15.04
CA ASP A 112 11.72 -9.71 14.57
C ASP A 112 11.00 -8.64 13.72
N PRO A 113 10.40 -7.62 14.36
CA PRO A 113 9.58 -6.63 13.66
C PRO A 113 10.36 -5.85 12.62
N PHE A 114 9.93 -5.96 11.36
CA PHE A 114 10.51 -5.14 10.30
C PHE A 114 10.19 -3.65 10.52
N ILE A 115 11.21 -2.80 10.41
CA ILE A 115 11.07 -1.34 10.52
C ILE A 115 11.07 -0.74 9.12
N PHE A 116 9.94 -0.21 8.68
CA PHE A 116 9.83 0.41 7.37
C PHE A 116 10.68 1.68 7.25
N PRO A 117 11.57 1.78 6.24
CA PRO A 117 12.25 3.03 5.90
C PRO A 117 11.26 4.05 5.29
N PRO A 118 11.65 5.34 5.17
CA PRO A 118 10.80 6.36 4.53
C PRO A 118 10.37 6.00 3.10
N TYR A 119 11.27 5.37 2.34
CA TYR A 119 10.98 4.72 1.06
C TYR A 119 11.36 3.24 1.17
N HIS A 120 10.37 2.37 1.00
CA HIS A 120 10.53 0.92 1.00
C HIS A 120 10.39 0.38 -0.41
N LYS A 121 11.32 -0.48 -0.82
CA LYS A 121 11.24 -1.24 -2.07
C LYS A 121 10.70 -2.63 -1.76
N ALA A 122 9.78 -3.12 -2.60
CA ALA A 122 9.18 -4.44 -2.42
C ALA A 122 10.26 -5.53 -2.21
N ALA A 123 10.13 -6.30 -1.14
CA ALA A 123 11.01 -7.41 -0.83
C ALA A 123 10.64 -8.62 -1.70
N ARG A 124 11.54 -8.97 -2.63
CA ARG A 124 11.35 -10.09 -3.57
C ARG A 124 12.19 -11.33 -3.25
N GLU A 125 13.24 -11.17 -2.43
CA GLU A 125 14.20 -12.21 -2.07
C GLU A 125 14.61 -12.09 -0.59
N PRO A 126 14.94 -13.19 0.11
CA PRO A 126 14.87 -14.59 -0.34
C PRO A 126 13.45 -15.17 -0.34
N PHE A 127 12.47 -14.37 0.11
CA PHE A 127 11.04 -14.69 0.04
C PHE A 127 10.35 -13.59 -0.76
N ASP A 128 9.57 -13.98 -1.77
CA ASP A 128 8.86 -13.03 -2.61
C ASP A 128 7.55 -12.57 -1.94
N TYR A 129 7.63 -11.49 -1.16
CA TYR A 129 6.46 -10.91 -0.47
C TYR A 129 5.45 -10.31 -1.44
N TYR A 130 5.88 -9.90 -2.64
CA TYR A 130 4.96 -9.42 -3.68
C TYR A 130 4.08 -10.57 -4.16
N MET A 131 4.69 -11.67 -4.60
CA MET A 131 3.95 -12.84 -5.08
C MET A 131 3.13 -13.50 -3.97
N PHE A 132 3.63 -13.53 -2.73
CA PHE A 132 2.84 -13.93 -1.57
C PHE A 132 1.54 -13.11 -1.46
N GLY A 133 1.63 -11.78 -1.50
CA GLY A 133 0.45 -10.91 -1.43
C GLY A 133 -0.50 -11.09 -2.62
N GLN A 134 0.04 -11.23 -3.84
CA GLN A 134 -0.77 -11.52 -5.04
C GLN A 134 -1.54 -12.84 -4.88
N ASN A 135 -0.85 -13.92 -4.50
CA ASN A 135 -1.45 -15.26 -4.35
C ASN A 135 -2.47 -15.32 -3.22
N TYR A 136 -2.25 -14.58 -2.14
CA TYR A 136 -3.19 -14.50 -1.03
C TYR A 136 -4.50 -13.82 -1.43
N ILE A 137 -4.45 -12.71 -2.16
CA ILE A 137 -5.63 -11.91 -2.53
C ILE A 137 -6.38 -12.48 -3.75
N ARG A 138 -5.67 -13.12 -4.69
CA ARG A 138 -6.25 -13.68 -5.92
C ARG A 138 -7.55 -14.49 -5.73
N PRO A 139 -7.66 -15.47 -4.80
CA PRO A 139 -8.88 -16.27 -4.66
C PRO A 139 -10.06 -15.49 -4.06
N LEU A 140 -9.85 -14.24 -3.64
CA LEU A 140 -10.91 -13.36 -3.12
C LEU A 140 -11.55 -12.50 -4.22
N ILE A 141 -10.92 -12.41 -5.40
CA ILE A 141 -11.40 -11.62 -6.52
C ILE A 141 -12.27 -12.47 -7.43
N ASP A 142 -13.53 -12.07 -7.62
CA ASP A 142 -14.38 -12.59 -8.68
C ASP A 142 -14.03 -11.93 -10.02
N PHE A 143 -13.02 -12.46 -10.69
CA PHE A 143 -12.57 -11.95 -11.99
C PHE A 143 -13.68 -11.96 -13.05
N ARG A 144 -14.69 -12.83 -12.94
CA ARG A 144 -15.82 -12.86 -13.90
C ARG A 144 -16.73 -11.66 -13.75
N ASN A 145 -16.82 -11.10 -12.55
CA ASN A 145 -17.60 -9.91 -12.25
C ASN A 145 -16.71 -8.70 -11.91
N SER A 146 -15.47 -8.71 -12.39
CA SER A 146 -14.52 -7.60 -12.24
C SER A 146 -14.30 -6.89 -13.56
N TYR A 147 -13.91 -5.60 -13.53
CA TYR A 147 -13.77 -4.79 -14.75
C TYR A 147 -12.61 -3.80 -14.66
N VAL A 148 -11.96 -3.57 -15.80
CA VAL A 148 -10.98 -2.49 -15.96
C VAL A 148 -11.50 -1.47 -16.98
N GLY A 149 -11.65 -0.23 -16.52
CA GLY A 149 -12.04 0.92 -17.33
C GLY A 149 -10.83 1.60 -17.97
N ASN A 150 -10.95 1.89 -19.27
CA ASN A 150 -10.01 2.69 -20.04
C ASN A 150 -8.58 2.13 -20.09
N ILE A 151 -8.44 0.84 -20.44
CA ILE A 151 -7.14 0.20 -20.72
C ILE A 151 -6.19 1.07 -21.59
N PRO A 152 -6.65 1.74 -22.68
CA PRO A 152 -5.75 2.58 -23.48
C PRO A 152 -5.05 3.72 -22.73
N ILE A 153 -5.60 4.19 -21.60
CA ILE A 153 -4.94 5.22 -20.78
C ILE A 153 -3.81 4.60 -19.94
N PHE A 154 -3.90 3.33 -19.57
CA PHE A 154 -2.77 2.62 -18.96
C PHE A 154 -1.63 2.42 -19.96
N ASP A 155 -1.93 2.23 -21.25
CA ASP A 155 -0.92 2.23 -22.31
C ASP A 155 -0.22 3.60 -22.40
N GLU A 156 -0.98 4.71 -22.38
CA GLU A 156 -0.43 6.07 -22.36
C GLU A 156 0.47 6.29 -21.13
N ILE A 157 0.02 5.86 -19.95
CA ILE A 157 0.81 5.94 -18.71
C ILE A 157 2.13 5.19 -18.85
N ARG A 158 2.10 3.97 -19.42
CA ARG A 158 3.31 3.17 -19.68
C ARG A 158 4.27 3.90 -20.62
N GLU A 159 3.76 4.49 -21.70
CA GLU A 159 4.57 5.25 -22.65
C GLU A 159 5.26 6.45 -21.98
N LYS A 160 4.53 7.23 -21.18
CA LYS A 160 5.11 8.37 -20.44
C LYS A 160 6.20 7.95 -19.47
N LEU A 161 6.01 6.83 -18.77
CA LEU A 161 7.04 6.29 -17.87
C LEU A 161 8.30 5.86 -18.66
N GLN A 162 8.14 5.30 -19.86
CA GLN A 162 9.25 4.95 -20.76
C GLN A 162 9.98 6.19 -21.31
N GLU A 163 9.28 7.31 -21.51
CA GLU A 163 9.86 8.60 -21.89
C GLU A 163 10.64 9.28 -20.75
N GLY A 164 10.63 8.72 -19.55
CA GLY A 164 11.31 9.30 -18.38
C GLY A 164 10.40 10.14 -17.50
N HIS A 165 9.11 10.29 -17.83
CA HIS A 165 8.20 11.15 -17.07
C HIS A 165 7.77 10.48 -15.75
N ASN A 166 7.30 11.30 -14.82
CA ASN A 166 6.65 10.83 -13.59
C ASN A 166 5.12 10.79 -13.78
N VAL A 167 4.48 9.78 -13.19
CA VAL A 167 3.03 9.65 -13.18
C VAL A 167 2.54 9.50 -11.74
N VAL A 168 1.52 10.27 -11.37
CA VAL A 168 0.83 10.16 -10.09
C VAL A 168 -0.64 9.80 -10.34
N LEU A 169 -1.06 8.65 -9.82
CA LEU A 169 -2.45 8.23 -9.76
C LEU A 169 -3.08 8.81 -8.50
N ILE A 170 -3.97 9.78 -8.68
CA ILE A 170 -4.80 10.34 -7.63
C ILE A 170 -6.04 9.46 -7.50
N SER A 171 -6.25 8.83 -6.35
CA SER A 171 -7.22 7.74 -6.21
C SER A 171 -8.14 7.91 -5.00
N ASN A 172 -9.30 7.25 -5.03
CA ASN A 172 -9.95 6.83 -3.79
C ASN A 172 -9.24 5.60 -3.20
N HIS A 173 -9.64 5.16 -2.00
CA HIS A 173 -9.01 4.05 -1.28
C HIS A 173 -10.09 3.28 -0.54
N GLN A 174 -10.15 1.96 -0.62
CA GLN A 174 -11.26 1.17 -0.07
C GLN A 174 -10.81 0.12 0.93
N THR A 175 -9.72 -0.57 0.67
CA THR A 175 -9.24 -1.70 1.47
C THR A 175 -7.73 -1.63 1.67
N GLU A 176 -7.22 -2.36 2.65
CA GLU A 176 -5.76 -2.50 2.81
C GLU A 176 -5.14 -3.36 1.68
N ALA A 177 -5.98 -4.10 0.95
CA ALA A 177 -5.60 -4.92 -0.19
C ALA A 177 -5.61 -4.16 -1.53
N ASP A 178 -5.90 -2.85 -1.56
CA ASP A 178 -5.96 -2.05 -2.79
C ASP A 178 -4.71 -2.23 -3.69
N PRO A 179 -3.46 -2.23 -3.15
CA PRO A 179 -2.29 -2.49 -3.98
C PRO A 179 -2.32 -3.84 -4.70
N ALA A 180 -2.80 -4.88 -4.03
CA ALA A 180 -2.90 -6.22 -4.62
C ALA A 180 -4.04 -6.28 -5.65
N VAL A 181 -5.19 -5.66 -5.36
CA VAL A 181 -6.30 -5.58 -6.31
C VAL A 181 -5.88 -4.88 -7.60
N ILE A 182 -5.24 -3.70 -7.49
CA ILE A 182 -4.74 -2.96 -8.65
C ILE A 182 -3.77 -3.81 -9.46
N ALA A 183 -2.80 -4.45 -8.79
CA ALA A 183 -1.80 -5.28 -9.46
C ALA A 183 -2.43 -6.51 -10.14
N LEU A 184 -3.36 -7.21 -9.48
CA LEU A 184 -4.04 -8.39 -10.02
C LEU A 184 -4.91 -8.07 -11.24
N LEU A 185 -5.54 -6.89 -11.29
CA LEU A 185 -6.35 -6.47 -12.43
C LEU A 185 -5.51 -6.06 -13.65
N LEU A 186 -4.24 -5.72 -13.44
CA LEU A 186 -3.33 -5.22 -14.48
C LEU A 186 -2.21 -6.19 -14.84
N GLU A 187 -1.98 -7.28 -14.09
CA GLU A 187 -0.81 -8.16 -14.29
C GLU A 187 -0.72 -8.78 -15.68
N GLY A 188 -1.86 -9.05 -16.34
CA GLY A 188 -1.91 -9.67 -17.66
C GLY A 188 -1.58 -8.71 -18.81
N THR A 189 -1.79 -7.40 -18.63
CA THR A 189 -1.65 -6.40 -19.70
C THR A 189 -0.59 -5.33 -19.40
N HIS A 190 -0.38 -5.02 -18.12
CA HIS A 190 0.47 -3.93 -17.63
C HIS A 190 1.29 -4.37 -16.42
N SER A 191 2.01 -5.49 -16.51
CA SER A 191 2.86 -6.03 -15.43
C SER A 191 3.87 -5.01 -14.89
N LEU A 192 4.44 -4.16 -15.75
CA LEU A 192 5.33 -3.07 -15.32
C LEU A 192 4.64 -2.09 -14.37
N ILE A 193 3.36 -1.77 -14.60
CA ILE A 193 2.57 -0.92 -13.71
C ILE A 193 2.25 -1.68 -12.42
N ALA A 194 1.83 -2.95 -12.54
CA ALA A 194 1.47 -3.80 -11.40
C ALA A 194 2.62 -4.00 -10.39
N GLU A 195 3.86 -4.13 -10.88
CA GLU A 195 5.03 -4.43 -10.04
C GLU A 195 5.79 -3.18 -9.55
N ASN A 196 5.76 -2.07 -10.29
CA ASN A 196 6.62 -0.91 -10.01
C ASN A 196 5.88 0.28 -9.40
N MET A 197 4.55 0.23 -9.25
CA MET A 197 3.79 1.27 -8.58
C MET A 197 4.26 1.46 -7.14
N THR A 198 4.47 2.71 -6.75
CA THR A 198 4.84 3.11 -5.38
C THR A 198 3.64 3.72 -4.66
N TYR A 199 3.22 3.11 -3.56
CA TYR A 199 2.03 3.51 -2.82
C TYR A 199 2.40 4.44 -1.66
N VAL A 200 1.76 5.61 -1.58
CA VAL A 200 1.83 6.45 -0.39
C VAL A 200 0.97 5.82 0.69
N ALA A 201 1.60 5.17 1.67
CA ALA A 201 0.93 4.30 2.64
C ALA A 201 0.98 4.87 4.06
N GLY A 202 -0.14 4.71 4.78
CA GLY A 202 -0.34 5.13 6.16
C GLY A 202 0.39 4.26 7.18
N ASP A 203 0.44 4.72 8.42
CA ASP A 203 1.16 4.08 9.53
C ASP A 203 0.59 2.73 9.96
N ARG A 204 -0.71 2.50 9.82
CA ARG A 204 -1.35 1.24 10.26
C ARG A 204 -0.84 0.01 9.52
N VAL A 205 -0.80 0.07 8.18
CA VAL A 205 -0.38 -1.07 7.35
C VAL A 205 1.12 -1.41 7.48
N VAL A 206 1.90 -0.49 8.05
CA VAL A 206 3.35 -0.69 8.33
C VAL A 206 3.64 -0.97 9.80
N THR A 207 2.63 -0.98 10.67
CA THR A 207 2.76 -1.25 12.11
C THR A 207 1.97 -2.48 12.57
N ASP A 208 0.83 -2.77 11.95
CA ASP A 208 0.01 -3.94 12.28
C ASP A 208 0.68 -5.24 11.80
N PRO A 209 1.05 -6.17 12.70
CA PRO A 209 1.72 -7.42 12.33
C PRO A 209 0.93 -8.26 11.32
N LEU A 210 -0.40 -8.18 11.33
CA LEU A 210 -1.26 -8.93 10.41
C LEU A 210 -1.20 -8.37 8.97
N CYS A 211 -0.74 -7.13 8.80
CA CYS A 211 -0.69 -6.44 7.51
C CYS A 211 0.74 -6.31 6.98
N LYS A 212 1.73 -6.24 7.88
CA LYS A 212 3.14 -5.99 7.52
C LYS A 212 3.70 -6.96 6.47
N PRO A 213 3.42 -8.27 6.48
CA PRO A 213 3.85 -9.18 5.41
C PRO A 213 3.36 -8.74 4.01
N PHE A 214 2.13 -8.24 3.91
CA PHE A 214 1.59 -7.74 2.64
C PHE A 214 2.26 -6.43 2.22
N SER A 215 2.50 -5.53 3.17
CA SER A 215 3.21 -4.26 2.97
C SER A 215 4.66 -4.46 2.54
N LEU A 216 5.34 -5.48 3.06
CA LEU A 216 6.71 -5.85 2.67
C LEU A 216 6.83 -6.12 1.17
N GLY A 217 5.77 -6.64 0.55
CA GLY A 217 5.70 -6.96 -0.87
C GLY A 217 5.41 -5.78 -1.80
N ARG A 218 5.34 -4.54 -1.30
CA ARG A 218 4.99 -3.35 -2.09
C ARG A 218 6.08 -2.30 -2.05
N ASN A 219 6.15 -1.47 -3.08
CA ASN A 219 6.96 -0.24 -3.03
C ASN A 219 6.14 0.81 -2.28
N LEU A 220 6.69 1.40 -1.22
CA LEU A 220 5.95 2.31 -0.35
C LEU A 220 6.71 3.62 -0.13
N ILE A 221 5.97 4.72 -0.07
CA ILE A 221 6.39 5.90 0.67
C ILE A 221 5.61 5.91 1.98
N CYS A 222 6.31 5.69 3.09
CA CYS A 222 5.71 5.50 4.39
C CYS A 222 5.43 6.85 5.06
N VAL A 223 4.16 7.18 5.29
CA VAL A 223 3.73 8.43 5.92
C VAL A 223 2.75 8.18 7.04
N TYR A 224 2.82 8.98 8.10
CA TYR A 224 1.78 9.06 9.11
C TYR A 224 0.60 9.86 8.57
N SER A 225 -0.60 9.27 8.61
CA SER A 225 -1.81 9.95 8.14
C SER A 225 -2.12 11.15 9.04
N LYS A 226 -2.64 12.23 8.43
CA LYS A 226 -3.17 13.37 9.19
C LYS A 226 -4.27 12.93 10.17
N LYS A 227 -5.07 11.91 9.80
CA LYS A 227 -6.17 11.38 10.63
C LYS A 227 -5.69 10.84 11.98
N HIS A 228 -4.47 10.29 12.04
CA HIS A 228 -3.89 9.66 13.23
C HIS A 228 -2.69 10.42 13.79
N MET A 229 -2.40 11.61 13.26
CA MET A 229 -1.24 12.41 13.66
C MET A 229 -1.29 12.75 15.16
N PHE A 230 -2.48 13.07 15.68
CA PHE A 230 -2.70 13.57 17.03
C PHE A 230 -3.29 12.53 18.00
N ASP A 231 -3.39 11.26 17.59
CA ASP A 231 -3.94 10.20 18.45
C ASP A 231 -3.12 10.00 19.74
N VAL A 232 -1.80 10.17 19.63
CA VAL A 232 -0.85 10.15 20.75
C VAL A 232 -0.01 11.43 20.69
N PRO A 233 -0.34 12.45 21.52
CA PRO A 233 0.30 13.77 21.47
C PRO A 233 1.83 13.75 21.54
N GLU A 234 2.39 12.83 22.33
CA GLU A 234 3.83 12.66 22.56
C GLU A 234 4.58 12.23 21.28
N LEU A 235 3.88 11.60 20.34
CA LEU A 235 4.47 11.08 19.10
C LEU A 235 4.38 12.07 17.93
N VAL A 236 3.67 13.19 18.06
CA VAL A 236 3.39 14.14 16.96
C VAL A 236 4.69 14.64 16.31
N GLU A 237 5.68 15.05 17.10
CA GLU A 237 6.94 15.61 16.58
C GLU A 237 7.77 14.54 15.84
N MET A 238 7.78 13.32 16.37
CA MET A 238 8.41 12.17 15.71
C MET A 238 7.74 11.87 14.37
N LYS A 239 6.40 11.80 14.35
CA LYS A 239 5.59 11.56 13.15
C LYS A 239 5.84 12.62 12.07
N ARG A 240 5.90 13.90 12.46
CA ARG A 240 6.21 15.03 11.56
C ARG A 240 7.61 14.93 10.96
N ARG A 241 8.62 14.59 11.77
CA ARG A 241 9.99 14.35 11.26
C ARG A 241 10.05 13.18 10.29
N SER A 242 9.35 12.09 10.60
CA SER A 242 9.27 10.94 9.70
C SER A 242 8.67 11.33 8.35
N ASN A 243 7.49 11.98 8.35
CA ASN A 243 6.87 12.47 7.12
C ASN A 243 7.78 13.41 6.32
N THR A 244 8.53 14.28 7.01
CA THR A 244 9.50 15.18 6.35
C THR A 244 10.60 14.39 5.63
N ARG A 245 11.06 13.27 6.21
CA ARG A 245 12.04 12.38 5.56
C ARG A 245 11.42 11.68 4.35
N SER A 246 10.21 11.14 4.49
CA SER A 246 9.51 10.45 3.40
C SER A 246 9.22 11.38 2.21
N LEU A 247 8.84 12.62 2.47
CA LEU A 247 8.65 13.63 1.41
C LEU A 247 9.97 14.00 0.71
N LYS A 248 11.10 14.01 1.43
CA LYS A 248 12.42 14.23 0.81
C LYS A 248 12.83 13.06 -0.09
N GLU A 249 12.62 11.82 0.35
CA GLU A 249 12.86 10.64 -0.49
C GLU A 249 11.96 10.65 -1.72
N MET A 250 10.66 10.96 -1.56
CA MET A 250 9.74 11.09 -2.70
C MET A 250 10.21 12.16 -3.70
N ALA A 251 10.65 13.33 -3.23
CA ALA A 251 11.19 14.37 -4.10
C ALA A 251 12.48 13.93 -4.80
N LEU A 252 13.33 13.14 -4.13
CA LEU A 252 14.55 12.59 -4.72
C LEU A 252 14.22 11.56 -5.82
N LEU A 253 13.26 10.67 -5.57
CA LEU A 253 12.76 9.72 -6.57
C LEU A 253 12.22 10.47 -7.78
N LEU A 254 11.30 11.43 -7.60
CA LEU A 254 10.72 12.20 -8.71
C LEU A 254 11.78 12.91 -9.58
N ARG A 255 12.90 13.36 -9.00
CA ARG A 255 14.03 13.93 -9.78
C ARG A 255 14.72 12.92 -10.69
N GLY A 256 14.63 11.63 -10.38
CA GLY A 256 15.17 10.54 -11.19
C GLY A 256 14.33 10.21 -12.43
N GLY A 257 13.05 10.61 -12.45
CA GLY A 257 12.12 10.30 -13.53
C GLY A 257 11.65 8.83 -13.55
N SER A 258 10.74 8.51 -14.47
CA SER A 258 10.15 7.16 -14.62
C SER A 258 9.49 6.59 -13.36
N HIS A 259 9.00 7.43 -12.45
CA HIS A 259 8.30 6.97 -11.25
C HIS A 259 6.78 7.00 -11.41
N LEU A 260 6.15 5.89 -11.02
CA LEU A 260 4.71 5.75 -10.89
C LEU A 260 4.32 5.73 -9.41
N LEU A 261 3.54 6.73 -8.99
CA LEU A 261 3.04 6.83 -7.62
C LEU A 261 1.53 6.67 -7.57
N TRP A 262 1.03 6.09 -6.49
CA TRP A 262 -0.38 6.07 -6.12
C TRP A 262 -0.57 6.78 -4.78
N ILE A 263 -1.57 7.64 -4.69
CA ILE A 263 -1.94 8.33 -3.47
C ILE A 263 -3.45 8.49 -3.36
N ALA A 264 -3.98 8.31 -2.16
CA ALA A 264 -5.35 8.65 -1.81
C ALA A 264 -5.40 9.93 -0.95
N PRO A 265 -5.74 11.10 -1.53
CA PRO A 265 -5.71 12.37 -0.82
C PRO A 265 -6.72 12.47 0.33
N SER A 266 -7.73 11.58 0.39
CA SER A 266 -8.64 11.45 1.53
C SER A 266 -7.93 10.98 2.82
N GLY A 267 -6.72 10.42 2.71
CA GLY A 267 -5.89 9.97 3.82
C GLY A 267 -6.40 8.75 4.57
N GLY A 268 -7.41 8.05 4.05
CA GLY A 268 -7.88 6.77 4.58
C GLY A 268 -9.00 6.17 3.72
N ARG A 269 -9.37 4.92 4.04
CA ARG A 269 -10.38 4.14 3.30
C ARG A 269 -11.75 4.85 3.27
N ASP A 270 -12.51 4.63 2.21
CA ASP A 270 -13.90 5.02 2.05
C ASP A 270 -14.76 4.41 3.17
N ARG A 271 -15.93 4.96 3.44
CA ARG A 271 -16.88 4.46 4.45
C ARG A 271 -18.30 4.54 3.91
N PRO A 272 -19.18 3.63 4.34
CA PRO A 272 -20.59 3.72 3.98
C PRO A 272 -21.20 4.95 4.64
N ASN A 273 -22.10 5.62 3.92
CA ASN A 273 -22.95 6.63 4.50
C ASN A 273 -23.73 6.02 5.68
N PRO A 274 -23.72 6.63 6.88
CA PRO A 274 -24.32 6.04 8.07
C PRO A 274 -25.85 5.93 8.00
N LEU A 275 -26.50 6.72 7.14
CA LEU A 275 -27.96 6.72 6.96
C LEU A 275 -28.39 5.79 5.84
N THR A 276 -27.71 5.82 4.69
CA THR A 276 -28.12 5.06 3.49
C THR A 276 -27.39 3.73 3.33
N GLY A 277 -26.24 3.54 3.99
CA GLY A 277 -25.36 2.39 3.81
C GLY A 277 -24.55 2.42 2.51
N GLU A 278 -24.71 3.44 1.68
CA GLU A 278 -24.05 3.52 0.38
C GLU A 278 -22.58 3.95 0.48
N TRP A 279 -21.73 3.35 -0.34
CA TRP A 279 -20.30 3.65 -0.42
C TRP A 279 -20.01 4.59 -1.58
N TYR A 280 -19.19 5.61 -1.31
CA TYR A 280 -18.66 6.55 -2.29
C TYR A 280 -17.23 6.94 -1.91
N PRO A 281 -16.43 7.42 -2.89
CA PRO A 281 -15.12 8.01 -2.61
C PRO A 281 -15.18 9.03 -1.48
N ALA A 282 -14.26 8.93 -0.52
CA ALA A 282 -14.16 9.91 0.55
C ALA A 282 -13.61 11.26 0.04
N PRO A 283 -14.06 12.40 0.59
CA PRO A 283 -13.57 13.72 0.18
C PRO A 283 -12.06 13.87 0.28
N PHE A 284 -11.48 14.58 -0.67
CA PHE A 284 -10.04 14.82 -0.73
C PHE A 284 -9.61 16.00 0.15
N ASP A 285 -8.40 15.89 0.70
CA ASP A 285 -7.67 17.04 1.24
C ASP A 285 -6.98 17.76 0.08
N SER A 286 -7.50 18.94 -0.30
CA SER A 286 -6.99 19.76 -1.39
C SER A 286 -5.51 20.13 -1.23
N ALA A 287 -5.04 20.29 0.01
CA ALA A 287 -3.64 20.57 0.28
C ALA A 287 -2.75 19.36 0.01
N VAL A 288 -3.25 18.13 0.17
CA VAL A 288 -2.50 16.92 -0.21
C VAL A 288 -2.37 16.82 -1.73
N VAL A 289 -3.46 17.08 -2.47
CA VAL A 289 -3.43 17.12 -3.94
C VAL A 289 -2.43 18.17 -4.44
N ASP A 290 -2.49 19.38 -3.89
CA ASP A 290 -1.59 20.47 -4.28
C ASP A 290 -0.13 20.20 -3.94
N ASN A 291 0.14 19.60 -2.77
CA ASN A 291 1.50 19.21 -2.41
C ASN A 291 2.08 18.21 -3.42
N MET A 292 1.30 17.20 -3.84
CA MET A 292 1.74 16.24 -4.84
C MET A 292 2.00 16.90 -6.20
N ARG A 293 1.08 17.75 -6.65
CA ARG A 293 1.25 18.55 -7.88
C ARG A 293 2.54 19.37 -7.83
N ARG A 294 2.77 20.13 -6.75
CA ARG A 294 3.98 20.93 -6.57
C ARG A 294 5.24 20.07 -6.58
N LEU A 295 5.24 18.92 -5.91
CA LEU A 295 6.39 18.00 -5.91
C LEU A 295 6.74 17.53 -7.31
N VAL A 296 5.73 17.18 -8.11
CA VAL A 296 5.91 16.76 -9.51
C VAL A 296 6.43 17.91 -10.36
N GLU A 297 5.83 19.10 -10.29
CA GLU A 297 6.26 20.27 -11.06
C GLU A 297 7.69 20.72 -10.75
N HIS A 298 8.10 20.65 -9.48
CA HIS A 298 9.42 21.08 -9.03
C HIS A 298 10.45 19.94 -9.06
N SER A 299 10.10 18.78 -9.62
CA SER A 299 11.03 17.65 -9.75
C SER A 299 12.10 17.87 -10.83
N GLY A 300 11.87 18.79 -11.78
CA GLY A 300 12.73 18.98 -12.95
C GLY A 300 12.52 17.95 -14.05
N VAL A 301 11.54 17.05 -13.90
CA VAL A 301 11.14 16.03 -14.87
C VAL A 301 9.65 16.25 -15.20
N PRO A 302 9.21 16.10 -16.47
CA PRO A 302 7.79 16.18 -16.79
C PRO A 302 6.97 15.19 -15.95
N GLY A 303 5.80 15.61 -15.49
CA GLY A 303 4.93 14.70 -14.76
C GLY A 303 3.46 15.00 -14.85
N HIS A 304 2.68 13.97 -14.54
CA HIS A 304 1.29 13.84 -14.95
C HIS A 304 0.43 13.32 -13.79
N LEU A 305 -0.76 13.89 -13.60
CA LEU A 305 -1.70 13.47 -12.57
C LEU A 305 -2.97 12.91 -13.22
N TYR A 306 -3.26 11.63 -12.96
CA TYR A 306 -4.43 10.94 -13.50
C TYR A 306 -5.42 10.59 -12.38
N PRO A 307 -6.73 10.82 -12.58
CA PRO A 307 -7.78 10.38 -11.68
C PRO A 307 -8.01 8.86 -11.82
N LEU A 308 -7.84 8.11 -10.75
CA LEU A 308 -8.06 6.66 -10.67
C LEU A 308 -9.22 6.35 -9.72
N ALA A 309 -10.18 5.55 -10.17
CA ALA A 309 -11.25 5.02 -9.34
C ALA A 309 -11.06 3.54 -9.06
N LEU A 310 -11.31 3.15 -7.82
CA LEU A 310 -11.21 1.78 -7.32
C LEU A 310 -12.51 1.38 -6.61
N LEU A 311 -13.04 0.22 -6.93
CA LEU A 311 -14.18 -0.40 -6.28
C LEU A 311 -13.81 -1.81 -5.83
N CYS A 312 -13.56 -2.01 -4.54
CA CYS A 312 -13.22 -3.31 -3.96
C CYS A 312 -13.54 -3.44 -2.47
N TYR A 313 -14.31 -2.50 -1.88
CA TYR A 313 -14.60 -2.54 -0.44
C TYR A 313 -15.22 -3.86 0.02
N ASP A 314 -15.99 -4.56 -0.82
CA ASP A 314 -16.63 -5.82 -0.46
C ASP A 314 -15.60 -6.92 -0.07
N ILE A 315 -14.42 -6.95 -0.70
CA ILE A 315 -13.41 -7.97 -0.44
C ILE A 315 -12.88 -7.89 0.98
N MET A 316 -12.58 -6.68 1.47
CA MET A 316 -11.99 -6.46 2.79
C MET A 316 -12.42 -5.09 3.35
N PRO A 317 -13.70 -4.94 3.72
CA PRO A 317 -14.25 -3.63 4.06
C PRO A 317 -13.63 -3.13 5.35
N PRO A 318 -13.42 -1.81 5.46
CA PRO A 318 -13.05 -1.22 6.73
C PRO A 318 -14.20 -1.32 7.76
N PRO A 319 -13.89 -1.22 9.06
CA PRO A 319 -14.90 -1.01 10.09
C PRO A 319 -15.74 0.24 9.79
N ARG A 320 -17.02 0.24 10.17
CA ARG A 320 -17.95 1.35 9.89
C ARG A 320 -17.49 2.70 10.45
N GLN A 321 -16.74 2.69 11.55
CA GLN A 321 -16.14 3.87 12.16
C GLN A 321 -14.62 3.78 12.06
N VAL A 322 -13.94 4.93 12.16
CA VAL A 322 -12.49 4.95 12.29
C VAL A 322 -12.13 4.52 13.71
N GLU A 323 -11.57 3.32 13.84
CA GLU A 323 -11.05 2.82 15.12
C GLU A 323 -9.76 3.57 15.45
N LYS A 324 -9.38 3.69 16.73
CA LYS A 324 -8.12 4.33 17.17
C LYS A 324 -6.99 3.32 17.35
N GLU A 325 -7.34 2.13 17.84
CA GLU A 325 -6.40 1.06 18.13
C GLU A 325 -5.99 0.30 16.85
N ILE A 326 -4.84 -0.36 16.91
CA ILE A 326 -4.36 -1.27 15.86
C ILE A 326 -4.98 -2.64 16.10
N GLY A 327 -5.27 -3.39 15.02
CA GLY A 327 -5.94 -4.68 15.11
C GLY A 327 -7.44 -4.61 14.81
N GLU A 328 -7.83 -3.82 13.81
CA GLU A 328 -9.22 -3.74 13.35
C GLU A 328 -9.77 -5.13 12.97
N ARG A 329 -11.06 -5.36 13.23
CA ARG A 329 -11.73 -6.61 12.84
C ARG A 329 -11.70 -6.79 11.33
N ARG A 330 -11.22 -7.95 10.85
CA ARG A 330 -11.01 -8.21 9.41
C ARG A 330 -12.13 -9.05 8.83
N VAL A 331 -13.13 -8.42 8.24
CA VAL A 331 -14.11 -9.14 7.41
C VAL A 331 -13.49 -9.38 6.04
N ILE A 332 -13.62 -10.60 5.51
CA ILE A 332 -13.13 -10.98 4.18
C ILE A 332 -14.27 -11.64 3.42
N THR A 333 -14.46 -11.25 2.15
CA THR A 333 -15.44 -11.89 1.27
C THR A 333 -14.88 -12.10 -0.13
N PHE A 334 -15.53 -12.97 -0.91
CA PHE A 334 -15.29 -13.13 -2.34
C PHE A 334 -16.22 -12.20 -3.12
N HIS A 335 -15.67 -11.30 -3.93
CA HIS A 335 -16.48 -10.33 -4.68
C HIS A 335 -15.80 -9.80 -5.94
N GLY A 336 -16.59 -9.28 -6.88
CA GLY A 336 -16.10 -8.56 -8.05
C GLY A 336 -15.51 -7.19 -7.68
N VAL A 337 -14.51 -6.76 -8.42
CA VAL A 337 -13.78 -5.50 -8.20
C VAL A 337 -13.65 -4.67 -9.47
N GLY A 338 -13.39 -3.39 -9.30
CA GLY A 338 -13.34 -2.42 -10.38
C GLY A 338 -12.13 -1.53 -10.28
N LEU A 339 -11.47 -1.29 -11.41
CA LEU A 339 -10.40 -0.30 -11.56
C LEU A 339 -10.71 0.53 -12.79
N SER A 340 -10.64 1.86 -12.70
CA SER A 340 -10.80 2.73 -13.86
C SER A 340 -9.85 3.90 -13.75
N VAL A 341 -9.27 4.32 -14.88
CA VAL A 341 -8.48 5.54 -14.96
C VAL A 341 -9.14 6.51 -15.94
N GLY A 342 -9.16 7.79 -15.59
CA GLY A 342 -9.64 8.87 -16.46
C GLY A 342 -8.47 9.62 -17.10
N PRO A 343 -8.73 10.49 -18.10
CA PRO A 343 -7.68 11.28 -18.73
C PRO A 343 -6.99 12.23 -17.74
N GLU A 344 -5.76 12.64 -18.06
CA GLU A 344 -5.00 13.60 -17.26
C GLU A 344 -5.78 14.91 -17.12
N ILE A 345 -5.88 15.42 -15.89
CA ILE A 345 -6.50 16.73 -15.65
C ILE A 345 -5.42 17.80 -15.64
N LYS A 346 -5.47 18.71 -16.62
CA LYS A 346 -4.53 19.83 -16.75
C LYS A 346 -4.93 20.99 -15.83
N LEU A 347 -4.02 21.39 -14.95
CA LEU A 347 -4.23 22.49 -14.00
C LEU A 347 -4.70 23.77 -14.70
N ASN A 348 -4.02 24.16 -15.78
CA ASN A 348 -4.29 25.42 -16.49
C ASN A 348 -5.69 25.46 -17.12
N GLU A 349 -6.23 24.31 -17.54
CA GLU A 349 -7.57 24.23 -18.12
C GLU A 349 -8.63 24.44 -17.04
N VAL A 350 -8.49 23.73 -15.91
CA VAL A 350 -9.43 23.80 -14.79
C VAL A 350 -9.41 25.15 -14.06
N THR A 351 -8.25 25.80 -14.00
CA THR A 351 -8.03 26.99 -13.16
C THR A 351 -7.99 28.30 -13.94
N SER A 352 -8.23 28.26 -15.26
CA SER A 352 -8.16 29.43 -16.15
C SER A 352 -9.06 30.61 -15.74
N THR A 353 -10.15 30.33 -15.02
CA THR A 353 -11.11 31.33 -14.54
C THR A 353 -11.02 31.63 -13.04
N CYS A 354 -10.07 31.00 -12.32
CA CYS A 354 -9.91 31.21 -10.89
C CYS A 354 -9.26 32.57 -10.59
N ASN A 355 -9.73 33.24 -9.54
CA ASN A 355 -9.29 34.59 -9.18
C ASN A 355 -8.01 34.58 -8.35
N ASP A 356 -7.76 33.50 -7.60
CA ASP A 356 -6.58 33.34 -6.76
C ASP A 356 -6.09 31.89 -6.66
N SER A 357 -4.93 31.72 -6.00
CA SER A 357 -4.26 30.42 -5.86
C SER A 357 -5.00 29.44 -4.94
N GLU A 358 -5.82 29.92 -4.00
CA GLU A 358 -6.58 29.05 -3.10
C GLU A 358 -7.82 28.52 -3.82
N GLU A 359 -8.51 29.37 -4.59
CA GLU A 359 -9.60 28.95 -5.47
C GLU A 359 -9.12 27.93 -6.52
N ALA A 360 -7.96 28.19 -7.14
CA ALA A 360 -7.35 27.29 -8.12
C ALA A 360 -7.03 25.91 -7.51
N LYS A 361 -6.50 25.89 -6.29
CA LYS A 361 -6.20 24.67 -5.53
C LYS A 361 -7.46 23.82 -5.30
N GLU A 362 -8.52 24.44 -4.79
CA GLU A 362 -9.78 23.76 -4.54
C GLU A 362 -10.45 23.28 -5.83
N ALA A 363 -10.44 24.11 -6.88
CA ALA A 363 -11.00 23.75 -8.18
C ALA A 363 -10.30 22.53 -8.81
N TYR A 364 -8.97 22.47 -8.73
CA TYR A 364 -8.20 21.35 -9.25
C TYR A 364 -8.45 20.05 -8.49
N ALA A 365 -8.42 20.11 -7.14
CA ALA A 365 -8.72 18.94 -6.30
C ALA A 365 -10.15 18.42 -6.54
N ARG A 366 -11.11 19.34 -6.71
CA ARG A 366 -12.50 19.02 -7.02
C ARG A 366 -12.66 18.38 -8.39
N ALA A 367 -11.98 18.87 -9.43
CA ALA A 367 -12.06 18.26 -10.77
C ALA A 367 -11.55 16.80 -10.77
N LEU A 368 -10.45 16.52 -10.07
CA LEU A 368 -9.95 15.15 -9.87
C LEU A 368 -10.97 14.29 -9.12
N TYR A 369 -11.52 14.80 -8.02
CA TYR A 369 -12.51 14.08 -7.22
C TYR A 369 -13.82 13.79 -7.99
N GLU A 370 -14.32 14.74 -8.76
CA GLU A 370 -15.51 14.60 -9.60
C GLU A 370 -15.29 13.53 -10.68
N SER A 371 -14.12 13.52 -11.33
CA SER A 371 -13.75 12.47 -12.29
C SER A 371 -13.71 11.08 -11.66
N ILE A 372 -13.08 10.93 -10.49
CA ILE A 372 -13.00 9.66 -9.76
C ILE A 372 -14.39 9.19 -9.34
N THR A 373 -15.23 10.09 -8.86
CA THR A 373 -16.61 9.77 -8.45
C THR A 373 -17.45 9.32 -9.64
N ALA A 374 -17.32 9.98 -10.80
CA ALA A 374 -18.02 9.57 -12.02
C ALA A 374 -17.61 8.17 -12.47
N GLN A 375 -16.31 7.89 -12.53
CA GLN A 375 -15.77 6.57 -12.85
C GLN A 375 -16.24 5.50 -11.85
N TYR A 376 -16.20 5.82 -10.55
CA TYR A 376 -16.64 4.92 -9.48
C TYR A 376 -18.12 4.52 -9.62
N ASN A 377 -19.00 5.47 -9.95
CA ASN A 377 -20.42 5.18 -10.14
C ASN A 377 -20.68 4.26 -11.34
N ILE A 378 -19.88 4.39 -12.40
CA ILE A 378 -19.95 3.50 -13.57
C ILE A 378 -19.44 2.10 -13.21
N LEU A 379 -18.35 2.00 -12.42
CA LEU A 379 -17.88 0.71 -11.85
C LEU A 379 -18.94 0.05 -10.97
N LYS A 380 -19.59 0.83 -10.09
CA LYS A 380 -20.70 0.36 -9.24
C LYS A 380 -21.84 -0.20 -10.08
N SER A 381 -22.18 0.49 -11.18
CA SER A 381 -23.20 0.02 -12.12
C SER A 381 -22.80 -1.31 -12.81
N ALA A 382 -21.53 -1.47 -13.17
CA ALA A 382 -21.04 -2.72 -13.78
C ALA A 382 -21.14 -3.90 -12.81
N ILE A 383 -20.74 -3.67 -11.55
CA ILE A 383 -20.51 -4.74 -10.56
C ILE A 383 -21.75 -4.97 -9.68
N HIS A 384 -22.21 -3.95 -8.96
CA HIS A 384 -23.33 -4.10 -8.00
C HIS A 384 -24.68 -4.13 -8.69
N ASP A 385 -24.87 -3.34 -9.75
CA ASP A 385 -26.11 -3.40 -10.56
C ASP A 385 -26.06 -4.48 -11.64
N LYS A 386 -24.96 -5.24 -11.72
CA LYS A 386 -24.77 -6.41 -12.61
C LYS A 386 -24.93 -6.11 -14.10
N LYS A 387 -24.65 -4.87 -14.53
CA LYS A 387 -24.68 -4.51 -15.96
C LYS A 387 -23.45 -4.99 -16.72
N GLY A 388 -22.38 -5.33 -16.02
CA GLY A 388 -21.12 -5.73 -16.61
C GLY A 388 -20.58 -4.75 -17.65
N LEU A 389 -20.15 -5.25 -18.81
CA LEU A 389 -19.61 -4.42 -19.90
C LEU A 389 -20.62 -3.40 -20.45
N GLU A 390 -21.93 -3.66 -20.33
CA GLU A 390 -23.00 -2.75 -20.78
C GLU A 390 -23.09 -1.47 -19.92
N ALA A 391 -22.42 -1.42 -18.77
CA ALA A 391 -22.28 -0.19 -17.99
C ALA A 391 -21.33 0.83 -18.63
N SER A 392 -20.57 0.45 -19.67
CA SER A 392 -19.64 1.35 -20.36
C SER A 392 -20.35 2.60 -20.88
N THR A 393 -19.65 3.74 -20.82
CA THR A 393 -20.11 5.02 -21.36
C THR A 393 -19.09 5.54 -22.38
N ALA A 394 -19.31 6.75 -22.92
CA ALA A 394 -18.33 7.41 -23.78
C ALA A 394 -17.03 7.75 -23.02
N GLU A 395 -17.13 7.96 -21.70
CA GLU A 395 -16.03 8.36 -20.82
C GLU A 395 -15.32 7.17 -20.15
N VAL A 396 -16.00 6.03 -20.01
CA VAL A 396 -15.44 4.82 -19.39
C VAL A 396 -15.78 3.59 -20.24
N SER A 397 -14.76 3.04 -20.90
CA SER A 397 -14.85 1.79 -21.66
C SER A 397 -14.35 0.62 -20.82
N PHE A 398 -15.23 -0.32 -20.49
CA PHE A 398 -14.86 -1.50 -19.70
C PHE A 398 -14.32 -2.65 -20.53
N SER A 399 -13.44 -3.42 -19.91
CA SER A 399 -12.87 -4.67 -20.42
C SER A 399 -12.57 -5.63 -19.26
N GLN A 400 -12.31 -6.89 -19.60
CA GLN A 400 -11.85 -7.94 -18.67
C GLN A 400 -10.55 -8.54 -19.23
N PRO A 401 -9.38 -7.92 -19.00
CA PRO A 401 -8.12 -8.26 -19.68
C PRO A 401 -7.51 -9.63 -19.32
N TRP A 402 -8.19 -10.42 -18.51
CA TRP A 402 -7.86 -11.81 -18.17
C TRP A 402 -8.79 -12.83 -18.84
N ASN A 403 -9.89 -12.35 -19.42
CA ASN A 403 -10.79 -13.14 -20.25
C ASN A 403 -10.37 -12.91 -21.70
N ASP A 404 -9.42 -13.71 -22.18
CA ASP A 404 -9.22 -13.84 -23.61
C ASP A 404 -10.48 -14.51 -24.20
N GLU A 405 -11.45 -13.72 -24.67
CA GLU A 405 -12.38 -14.23 -25.68
C GLU A 405 -11.61 -14.37 -26.99
N ASN A 406 -11.13 -15.59 -27.24
CA ASN A 406 -11.22 -16.22 -28.55
C ASN A 406 -12.12 -17.45 -28.45
#